data_AF-A0A846LWX7-F1
#
_entry.id   AF-A0A846LWX7-F1
#
_cell.length_a   1.000
_cell.length_b   1.000
_cell.length_c   1.000
_cell.angle_alpha   90.00
_cell.angle_beta   90.00
_cell.angle_gamma   90.00
#
_symmetry.space_group_name_H-M   'P 1'
#
loop_
_entity.id
_entity.type
_entity.pdbx_description
1 polymer ?
#
loop_
_entity_poly.entity_id
_entity_poly.type
_entity_poly.pdbx_seq_one_letter_code
_entity_poly.pdbx_strand_id
1 'polypeptide(L)' 'MSSPFVCVTSPTDDQTHLLLHTPAMPGHRPQELPRATLCGVATSELHPVGPGEVECSTCLHTAPKFMVLPGFWVIR' A
#
# COMPACT_ATOMS: atom_id res chain seq x y z
N MET A 1 11.73 2.54 11.14
CA MET A 1 10.97 3.27 10.11
C MET A 1 9.72 2.46 9.83
N SER A 2 8.52 3.05 9.93
CA SER A 2 7.28 2.39 9.52
C SER A 2 7.25 2.28 7.99
N SER A 3 7.00 1.08 7.46
CA SER A 3 6.79 0.88 6.02
C SER A 3 5.65 1.77 5.52
N PRO A 4 5.69 2.33 4.29
CA PRO A 4 4.56 3.05 3.68
C PRO A 4 3.48 2.11 3.10
N PHE A 5 3.69 0.80 3.22
CA PHE A 5 2.81 -0.24 2.71
C PHE A 5 2.10 -0.98 3.83
N VAL A 6 0.86 -1.39 3.56
CA VAL A 6 0.14 -2.41 4.33
C VAL A 6 -0.23 -3.56 3.40
N CYS A 7 -0.29 -4.77 3.94
CA CYS A 7 -0.77 -5.92 3.20
C CYS A 7 -2.30 -5.97 3.25
N VAL A 8 -2.90 -6.35 2.12
CA VAL A 8 -4.34 -6.49 1.95
C VAL A 8 -4.65 -7.73 1.13
N THR A 9 -5.86 -8.24 1.27
CA THR A 9 -6.43 -9.27 0.38
C THR A 9 -7.23 -8.62 -0.75
N SER A 10 -7.52 -9.41 -1.79
CA SER A 10 -8.39 -9.03 -2.90
C SER A 10 -9.58 -9.98 -3.00
N PRO A 11 -10.77 -9.54 -3.44
CA PRO A 11 -11.85 -10.46 -3.78
C PRO A 11 -11.63 -11.20 -5.11
N THR A 12 -10.62 -10.81 -5.90
CA THR A 12 -10.36 -11.38 -7.24
C THR A 12 -9.39 -12.55 -7.23
N ASP A 13 -8.62 -12.73 -6.16
CA ASP A 13 -7.59 -13.78 -6.05
C ASP A 13 -7.18 -14.02 -4.59
N ASP A 14 -6.50 -15.13 -4.35
CA ASP A 14 -6.04 -15.57 -3.02
C ASP A 14 -4.68 -15.00 -2.62
N GLN A 15 -4.06 -14.14 -3.43
CA GLN A 15 -2.75 -13.57 -3.11
C GLN A 15 -2.89 -12.39 -2.16
N THR A 16 -1.88 -12.21 -1.32
CA THR A 16 -1.70 -10.96 -0.59
C THR A 16 -1.12 -9.86 -1.51
N HIS A 17 -1.61 -8.64 -1.35
CA HIS A 17 -1.23 -7.46 -2.14
C HIS A 17 -0.73 -6.32 -1.27
N LEU A 18 0.03 -5.40 -1.86
CA LEU A 18 0.43 -4.17 -1.17
C LEU A 18 -0.57 -3.05 -1.50
N LEU A 19 -1.09 -2.43 -0.44
CA LEU A 19 -1.75 -1.14 -0.51
C LEU A 19 -0.80 -0.07 0.02
N LEU A 20 -0.70 1.00 -0.74
CA LEU A 20 0.02 2.19 -0.30
C LEU A 20 -0.88 2.98 0.65
N HIS A 21 -0.64 2.88 1.96
CA HIS A 21 -1.37 3.70 2.93
C HIS A 21 -0.74 5.09 3.12
N THR A 22 0.48 5.27 2.59
CA THR A 22 1.11 6.59 2.49
C THR A 22 1.75 6.76 1.12
N PRO A 23 1.31 7.78 0.38
CA PRO A 23 2.23 8.86 0.15
C PRO A 23 1.55 10.17 0.53
N ALA A 24 2.29 11.03 1.22
CA ALA A 24 1.95 12.43 1.19
C ALA A 24 2.21 12.93 -0.24
N MET A 25 1.27 12.73 -1.17
CA MET A 25 1.21 13.60 -2.33
C MET A 25 0.88 15.00 -1.77
N PRO A 26 1.73 16.02 -2.00
CA PRO A 26 1.45 17.36 -1.52
C PRO A 26 0.03 17.79 -1.92
N GLY A 27 -0.80 18.10 -0.94
CA GLY A 27 -2.18 18.53 -1.16
C GLY A 27 -3.26 17.45 -1.09
N HIS A 28 -2.94 16.17 -0.88
CA HIS A 28 -3.93 15.10 -0.73
C HIS A 28 -3.98 14.52 0.69
N ARG A 29 -5.19 14.32 1.20
CA ARG A 29 -5.40 13.56 2.45
C ARG A 29 -5.33 12.06 2.16
N PRO A 30 -4.85 11.21 3.09
CA PRO A 30 -4.84 9.76 2.91
C PRO A 30 -6.19 9.16 2.50
N GLN A 31 -7.30 9.75 2.95
CA GLN A 31 -8.67 9.32 2.64
C GLN A 31 -9.11 9.64 1.20
N GLU A 32 -8.40 10.51 0.49
CA GLU A 32 -8.70 10.95 -0.87
C GLU A 32 -7.92 10.14 -1.92
N LEU A 33 -6.99 9.31 -1.48
CA LEU A 33 -6.22 8.45 -2.36
C LEU A 33 -7.06 7.22 -2.75
N PRO A 34 -6.99 6.78 -4.02
CA PRO A 34 -7.62 5.54 -4.43
C PRO A 34 -7.14 4.39 -3.54
N ARG A 35 -8.07 3.70 -2.88
CA ARG A 35 -7.79 2.43 -2.18
C ARG A 35 -7.63 1.30 -3.21
N ALA A 36 -6.59 1.40 -4.02
CA ALA A 36 -6.21 0.39 -4.99
C ALA A 36 -4.86 -0.18 -4.60
N THR A 37 -4.68 -1.49 -4.76
CA THR A 37 -3.36 -2.11 -4.57
C THR A 37 -2.37 -1.54 -5.58
N LEU A 38 -1.07 -1.72 -5.33
CA LEU A 38 -0.02 -1.28 -6.27
C LEU A 38 -0.14 -1.92 -7.66
N CYS A 39 -0.79 -3.09 -7.77
CA CYS A 39 -1.06 -3.77 -9.02
C CYS A 39 -2.40 -3.38 -9.67
N GLY A 40 -3.16 -2.46 -9.06
CA GLY A 40 -4.43 -1.94 -9.59
C GLY A 40 -5.65 -2.80 -9.27
N VAL A 41 -5.50 -3.81 -8.42
CA VAL A 41 -6.57 -4.70 -7.97
C VAL A 41 -7.35 -4.06 -6.81
N ALA A 42 -8.64 -4.40 -6.72
CA ALA A 42 -9.51 -3.94 -5.64
C ALA A 42 -9.08 -4.54 -4.29
N THR A 43 -9.09 -3.75 -3.24
CA THR A 43 -8.77 -4.22 -1.88
C THR A 43 -10.02 -4.73 -1.18
N SER A 44 -9.91 -5.84 -0.45
CA SER A 44 -10.97 -6.34 0.44
C SER A 44 -10.67 -5.96 1.90
N GLU A 45 -9.73 -6.65 2.54
CA GLU A 45 -9.43 -6.49 3.97
C GLU A 45 -7.94 -6.32 4.22
N LEU A 46 -7.59 -5.77 5.39
CA LEU A 46 -6.20 -5.72 5.85
C LEU A 46 -5.74 -7.13 6.22
N HIS A 47 -4.57 -7.50 5.72
CA HIS A 47 -3.94 -8.78 6.05
C HIS A 47 -2.88 -8.58 7.15
N PRO A 48 -2.83 -9.44 8.18
CA PRO A 48 -1.94 -9.25 9.34
C PRO A 48 -0.45 -9.47 9.04
N VAL A 49 -0.12 -9.97 7.85
CA VAL A 49 1.27 -10.23 7.42
C VAL A 49 2.04 -8.95 7.16
N GLY A 50 3.36 -9.02 7.34
CA GLY A 50 4.25 -7.90 7.05
C GLY A 50 4.35 -7.61 5.54
N PRO A 51 4.70 -6.38 5.13
CA PRO A 51 4.96 -6.05 3.72
C PRO A 51 6.06 -6.90 3.06
N GLY A 52 6.95 -7.50 3.84
CA GLY A 52 7.99 -8.42 3.34
C GLY A 52 7.49 -9.83 3.03
N GLU A 53 6.25 -10.16 3.39
CA GLU A 53 5.61 -11.47 3.19
C GLU A 53 4.55 -11.43 2.08
N VAL A 54 4.49 -10.34 1.30
CA VAL A 54 3.51 -10.19 0.23
C VAL A 54 3.80 -11.13 -0.95
N GLU A 55 2.75 -11.72 -1.50
CA GLU A 55 2.85 -12.73 -2.57
C GLU A 55 2.75 -12.12 -3.97
N CYS A 56 2.02 -11.02 -4.13
CA CYS A 56 1.86 -10.38 -5.43
C CYS A 56 3.20 -9.80 -5.94
N SER A 57 3.80 -10.48 -6.92
CA SER A 57 5.07 -10.07 -7.53
C SER A 57 5.00 -8.69 -8.20
N THR A 58 3.87 -8.35 -8.82
CA THR A 58 3.64 -7.01 -9.39
C THR A 58 3.70 -5.93 -8.31
N CYS A 59 3.13 -6.19 -7.13
CA CYS A 59 3.22 -5.28 -5.99
C CYS A 59 4.67 -5.13 -5.51
N LEU A 60 5.41 -6.24 -5.38
CA LEU A 60 6.84 -6.23 -5.00
C LEU A 60 7.70 -5.42 -5.97
N HIS A 61 7.53 -5.61 -7.28
CA HIS A 61 8.27 -4.87 -8.30
C HIS A 61 7.90 -3.38 -8.35
N THR A 62 6.68 -3.04 -7.96
CA THR A 62 6.18 -1.66 -8.00
C THR A 62 6.53 -0.88 -6.72
N ALA A 63 6.63 -1.55 -5.58
CA ALA A 63 6.90 -0.95 -4.28
C ALA A 63 8.12 0.01 -4.24
N PRO A 64 9.29 -0.30 -4.85
CA PRO A 64 10.44 0.60 -4.82
C PRO A 64 10.18 2.01 -5.35
N LYS A 65 9.23 2.18 -6.29
CA LYS A 65 8.83 3.49 -6.82
C LYS A 65 8.25 4.42 -5.76
N PHE A 66 7.73 3.85 -4.67
CA PHE A 66 7.02 4.56 -3.61
C PHE A 66 7.84 4.64 -2.30
N MET A 67 8.94 3.88 -2.18
CA MET A 67 9.80 3.89 -0.98
C MET A 67 10.55 5.22 -0.75
N VAL A 68 10.65 6.06 -1.78
CA VAL A 68 11.29 7.38 -1.73
C VAL A 68 10.32 8.51 -1.35
N LEU A 69 9.04 8.20 -1.16
CA LEU A 69 8.01 9.20 -0.90
C LEU A 69 7.99 9.59 0.58
N PRO A 70 7.89 10.90 0.90
CA PRO A 70 7.78 11.33 2.28
C PRO A 70 6.50 10.76 2.91
N GLY A 71 6.66 10.11 4.07
CA GLY A 71 5.53 9.67 4.89
C GLY A 71 4.75 10.88 5.44
N PHE A 72 3.49 10.68 5.80
CA PHE A 72 2.71 11.71 6.51
C PHE A 72 3.30 11.92 7.92
N TRP A 73 3.84 13.11 8.16
CA TRP A 73 4.08 13.59 9.52
C TRP A 73 2.81 14.30 9.99
N VAL A 74 2.11 13.72 10.98
CA VAL A 74 1.04 14.43 11.68
C VAL A 74 1.73 15.45 12.59
N ILE A 75 1.76 16.71 12.17
CA ILE A 75 2.11 17.82 13.06
C ILE A 75 0.95 17.91 14.06
N ARG A 76 1.23 17.57 15.32
CA ARG A 76 0.35 17.80 16.46
C ARG A 76 0.53 19.21 16.98
#